data_AF-A0A845R8K5-F1
#
_entry.id   AF-A0A845R8K5-F1
#
_cell.length_a   1.000
_cell.length_b   1.000
_cell.length_c   1.000
_cell.angle_alpha   90.00
_cell.angle_beta   90.00
_cell.angle_gamma   90.00
#
_symmetry.space_group_name_H-M   'P 1'
#
loop_
_entity.id
_entity.type
_entity.pdbx_description
1 polymer ?
#
loop_
_entity_poly.entity_id
_entity_poly.type
_entity_poly.pdbx_seq_one_letter_code
_entity_poly.pdbx_strand_id
1 'polypeptide(L)'
;MDDLLSLLDKWNQEESYQEIIDCLETLSNTQALDYTLTCQLARAYNNIADPDKEDCQALLKKAEELLYSVEPEGAEDPLWHYRLGYSLFYQDREKEALSRFKRALELDPEDRDAEYFIKECEKYIAARECNPEMYEQEDWDAVEAHLEKYFGHCDNVFHEIVSPDIHVDIYIMSPTPERNYYVLSTFGMGAHRMNVPEELAEKKLERAEIIVTLPPDWKVTESGEEWYWPIRWLKILARLPIQEEGWLGWGHTIANPDDAPFAGNTRLCGLMLTGPQGFDEEAVCCPLPGGDEVNFYQMIPLTFEEMQFKLYHSAQELLERFTPEQLAVVDIGRGSVCGDLPQKQFAIPREALKQVYEGEGPQGCIATDRIVVDGAPVGYCWREEPDSGDEAWDSGWRFTAGDESDGYMDDSDRSGVYALNTICNYDPDIIPLLDSEPGTAWSRGEDGVFRPELYEGE
;
A
#
# COMPACT_ATOMS: atom_id res chain seq x y z
N MET A 1 -46.21 -33.64 -1.45
CA MET A 1 -45.52 -32.34 -1.56
C MET A 1 -44.33 -32.36 -0.61
N ASP A 2 -44.55 -32.68 0.66
CA ASP A 2 -43.49 -32.87 1.67
C ASP A 2 -42.40 -33.89 1.30
N ASP A 3 -42.76 -35.02 0.67
CA ASP A 3 -41.79 -36.02 0.21
C ASP A 3 -40.88 -35.50 -0.93
N LEU A 4 -41.41 -34.63 -1.81
CA LEU A 4 -40.63 -34.06 -2.91
C LEU A 4 -39.66 -33.01 -2.37
N LEU A 5 -40.13 -32.08 -1.54
CA LEU A 5 -39.27 -31.05 -0.94
C LEU A 5 -38.12 -31.67 -0.14
N SER A 6 -38.41 -32.71 0.65
CA SER A 6 -37.39 -33.45 1.40
C SER A 6 -36.34 -34.10 0.49
N LEU A 7 -36.75 -34.58 -0.70
CA LEU A 7 -35.84 -35.14 -1.68
C LEU A 7 -34.96 -34.06 -2.33
N LEU A 8 -35.53 -32.91 -2.69
CA LEU A 8 -34.79 -31.78 -3.26
C LEU A 8 -33.75 -31.24 -2.27
N ASP A 9 -34.11 -31.12 -1.00
CA ASP A 9 -33.17 -30.68 0.04
C ASP A 9 -32.04 -31.69 0.26
N LYS A 10 -32.33 -32.98 0.18
CA LYS A 10 -31.31 -34.02 0.20
C LYS A 10 -30.34 -33.87 -0.97
N TRP A 11 -30.83 -33.73 -2.19
CA TRP A 11 -29.96 -33.52 -3.36
C TRP A 11 -29.14 -32.24 -3.26
N ASN A 12 -29.70 -31.17 -2.69
CA ASN A 12 -28.96 -29.94 -2.49
C ASN A 12 -27.81 -30.12 -1.48
N GLN A 13 -28.00 -30.89 -0.42
CA GLN A 13 -26.95 -31.25 0.55
C GLN A 13 -25.88 -32.16 -0.05
N GLU A 14 -26.24 -32.98 -1.03
CA GLU A 14 -25.34 -33.85 -1.78
C GLU A 14 -24.72 -33.16 -3.02
N GLU A 15 -24.90 -31.83 -3.17
CA GLU A 15 -24.45 -31.02 -4.32
C GLU A 15 -24.91 -31.54 -5.68
N SER A 16 -25.99 -32.32 -5.68
CA SER A 16 -26.62 -32.95 -6.85
C SER A 16 -27.61 -31.98 -7.50
N TYR A 17 -27.11 -30.82 -7.94
CA TYR A 17 -27.94 -29.72 -8.44
C TYR A 17 -28.59 -30.04 -9.79
N GLN A 18 -27.93 -30.82 -10.64
CA GLN A 18 -28.47 -31.23 -11.93
C GLN A 18 -29.72 -32.11 -11.76
N GLU A 19 -29.73 -32.99 -10.76
CA GLU A 19 -30.87 -33.85 -10.44
C GLU A 19 -32.10 -33.03 -10.00
N ILE A 20 -31.88 -31.94 -9.26
CA ILE A 20 -32.93 -30.98 -8.90
C ILE A 20 -33.49 -30.32 -10.17
N ILE A 21 -32.60 -29.84 -11.04
CA ILE A 21 -32.97 -29.18 -12.30
C ILE A 21 -33.79 -30.12 -13.18
N ASP A 22 -33.27 -31.31 -13.46
CA ASP A 22 -33.92 -32.31 -14.32
C ASP A 22 -35.31 -32.70 -13.78
N CYS A 23 -35.42 -32.88 -12.46
CA CYS A 23 -36.67 -33.24 -11.80
C CYS A 23 -37.73 -32.13 -11.96
N LEU A 24 -37.36 -30.89 -11.65
CA LEU A 24 -38.29 -29.76 -11.64
C LEU A 24 -38.61 -29.25 -13.04
N GLU A 25 -37.69 -29.32 -14.01
CA GLU A 25 -37.99 -29.03 -15.41
C GLU A 25 -38.91 -30.09 -16.03
N THR A 26 -38.72 -31.36 -15.69
CA THR A 26 -39.65 -32.41 -16.12
C THR A 26 -41.05 -32.17 -15.55
N LEU A 27 -41.14 -31.75 -14.29
CA LEU A 27 -42.41 -31.42 -13.64
C LEU A 27 -43.07 -30.19 -14.28
N SER A 28 -42.29 -29.15 -14.58
CA SER A 28 -42.79 -27.89 -15.17
C SER A 28 -43.42 -28.08 -16.56
N ASN A 29 -42.97 -29.10 -17.30
CA ASN A 29 -43.57 -29.50 -18.58
C ASN A 29 -45.00 -30.06 -18.45
N THR A 30 -45.40 -30.50 -17.25
CA THR A 30 -46.70 -31.14 -17.00
C THR A 30 -47.64 -30.29 -16.15
N GLN A 31 -47.10 -29.39 -15.33
CA GLN A 31 -47.86 -28.51 -14.45
C GLN A 31 -47.08 -27.24 -14.13
N ALA A 32 -47.76 -26.17 -13.74
CA ALA A 32 -47.09 -25.00 -13.19
C ALA A 32 -46.41 -25.35 -11.85
N LEU A 33 -45.17 -24.86 -11.67
CA LEU A 33 -44.49 -24.92 -10.38
C LEU A 33 -45.09 -23.86 -9.46
N ASP A 34 -45.27 -24.20 -8.18
CA ASP A 34 -45.61 -23.19 -7.17
C ASP A 34 -44.38 -22.36 -6.79
N TYR A 35 -44.59 -21.36 -5.94
CA TYR A 35 -43.54 -20.47 -5.44
C TYR A 35 -42.33 -21.25 -4.87
N THR A 36 -42.60 -22.25 -4.03
CA THR A 36 -41.56 -22.99 -3.32
C THR A 36 -40.71 -23.78 -4.31
N LEU A 37 -41.34 -24.53 -5.21
CA LEU A 37 -40.64 -25.32 -6.22
C LEU A 37 -39.90 -24.44 -7.24
N THR A 38 -40.45 -23.27 -7.57
CA THR A 38 -39.78 -22.29 -8.45
C THR A 38 -38.49 -21.77 -7.80
N CYS A 39 -38.53 -21.42 -6.51
CA CYS A 39 -37.35 -20.99 -5.76
C CYS A 39 -36.30 -22.10 -5.62
N GLN A 40 -36.72 -23.36 -5.48
CA GLN A 40 -35.82 -24.52 -5.43
C GLN A 40 -35.10 -24.74 -6.77
N LEU A 41 -35.81 -24.59 -7.89
CA LEU A 41 -35.21 -24.66 -9.22
C LEU A 41 -34.22 -23.52 -9.46
N ALA A 42 -34.58 -22.29 -9.09
CA ALA A 42 -33.68 -21.14 -9.19
C ALA A 42 -32.42 -21.31 -8.33
N ARG A 43 -32.56 -21.82 -7.10
CA ARG A 43 -31.43 -22.15 -6.21
C ARG A 43 -30.47 -23.15 -6.88
N ALA A 44 -30.99 -24.21 -7.47
CA ALA A 44 -30.17 -25.21 -8.15
C ALA A 44 -29.42 -24.61 -9.35
N TYR A 45 -30.07 -23.73 -10.11
CA TYR A 45 -29.42 -22.99 -11.19
C TYR A 45 -28.32 -22.05 -10.71
N ASN A 46 -28.51 -21.35 -9.59
CA ASN A 46 -27.43 -20.55 -9.00
C ASN A 46 -26.25 -21.41 -8.55
N ASN A 47 -26.51 -22.54 -7.88
CA ASN A 47 -25.45 -23.37 -7.31
C ASN A 47 -24.65 -24.13 -8.38
N ILE A 48 -25.27 -24.49 -9.50
CA ILE A 48 -24.57 -25.18 -10.60
C ILE A 48 -23.83 -24.20 -11.53
N ALA A 49 -24.17 -22.91 -11.47
CA ALA A 49 -23.52 -21.88 -12.28
C ALA A 49 -22.08 -21.66 -11.78
N ASP A 50 -21.14 -22.11 -12.59
CA ASP A 50 -19.70 -22.06 -12.31
C ASP A 50 -19.10 -20.91 -13.14
N PRO A 51 -18.58 -19.83 -12.53
CA PRO A 51 -18.04 -18.66 -13.25
C PRO A 51 -17.01 -18.99 -14.33
N ASP A 52 -16.31 -20.13 -14.21
CA ASP A 52 -15.27 -20.56 -15.15
C ASP A 52 -15.82 -21.31 -16.38
N LYS A 53 -17.14 -21.56 -16.46
CA LYS A 53 -17.78 -22.31 -17.55
C LYS A 53 -18.58 -21.43 -18.50
N GLU A 54 -18.56 -21.78 -19.78
CA GLU A 54 -19.26 -21.04 -20.86
C GLU A 54 -20.78 -20.94 -20.65
N ASP A 55 -21.41 -21.90 -19.97
CA ASP A 55 -22.85 -21.94 -19.72
C ASP A 55 -23.30 -21.14 -18.48
N CYS A 56 -22.36 -20.63 -17.68
CA CYS A 56 -22.64 -19.89 -16.44
C CYS A 56 -23.69 -18.78 -16.62
N GLN A 57 -23.46 -17.89 -17.58
CA GLN A 57 -24.35 -16.77 -17.86
C GLN A 57 -25.76 -17.23 -18.26
N ALA A 58 -25.87 -18.35 -18.99
CA ALA A 58 -27.16 -18.91 -19.37
C ALA A 58 -27.90 -19.51 -18.16
N LEU A 59 -27.18 -20.16 -17.24
CA LEU A 59 -27.72 -20.74 -16.01
C LEU A 59 -28.20 -19.66 -15.04
N LEU A 60 -27.40 -18.62 -14.82
CA LEU A 60 -27.75 -17.46 -13.98
C LEU A 60 -28.99 -16.74 -14.52
N LYS A 61 -29.07 -16.56 -15.84
CA LYS A 61 -30.24 -15.96 -16.49
C LYS A 61 -31.51 -16.80 -16.30
N LYS A 62 -31.41 -18.14 -16.34
CA LYS A 62 -32.55 -19.00 -16.03
C LYS A 62 -33.01 -18.85 -14.58
N ALA A 63 -32.08 -18.78 -13.63
CA ALA A 63 -32.41 -18.53 -12.22
C ALA A 63 -33.13 -17.18 -12.05
N GLU A 64 -32.61 -16.12 -12.68
CA GLU A 64 -33.22 -14.79 -12.70
C GLU A 64 -34.65 -14.81 -13.26
N GLU A 65 -34.85 -15.42 -14.44
CA GLU A 65 -36.17 -15.51 -15.09
C GLU A 65 -37.20 -16.22 -14.19
N LEU A 66 -36.79 -17.31 -13.52
CA LEU A 66 -37.62 -18.03 -12.56
C LEU A 66 -37.97 -17.16 -11.35
N LEU A 67 -36.99 -16.46 -10.77
CA LEU A 67 -37.21 -15.62 -9.59
C LEU A 67 -38.14 -14.45 -9.90
N TYR A 68 -37.95 -13.75 -11.02
CA TYR A 68 -38.86 -12.70 -11.46
C TYR A 68 -40.29 -13.21 -11.74
N SER A 69 -40.45 -14.44 -12.21
CA SER A 69 -41.78 -15.00 -12.46
C SER A 69 -42.65 -15.12 -11.20
N VAL A 70 -42.03 -15.08 -10.02
CA VAL A 70 -42.67 -15.18 -8.70
C VAL A 70 -42.32 -14.00 -7.76
N GLU A 71 -41.97 -12.85 -8.34
CA GLU A 71 -41.63 -11.63 -7.58
C GLU A 71 -42.75 -11.19 -6.60
N PRO A 72 -44.05 -11.24 -6.94
CA PRO A 72 -45.10 -10.84 -6.00
C PRO A 72 -45.12 -11.66 -4.71
N GLU A 73 -44.89 -12.98 -4.80
CA GLU A 73 -44.83 -13.89 -3.66
C GLU A 73 -43.52 -13.75 -2.88
N GLY A 74 -42.40 -13.43 -3.56
CA GLY A 74 -41.08 -13.32 -2.96
C GLY A 74 -40.75 -11.99 -2.28
N ALA A 75 -41.63 -11.00 -2.33
CA ALA A 75 -41.36 -9.64 -1.85
C ALA A 75 -40.88 -9.56 -0.39
N GLU A 76 -41.36 -10.46 0.48
CA GLU A 76 -41.01 -10.55 1.90
C GLU A 76 -40.20 -11.81 2.25
N ASP A 77 -39.64 -12.52 1.25
CA ASP A 77 -38.75 -13.67 1.47
C ASP A 77 -37.27 -13.23 1.32
N PRO A 78 -36.47 -13.24 2.41
CA PRO A 78 -35.05 -12.87 2.34
C PRO A 78 -34.25 -13.76 1.39
N LEU A 79 -34.54 -15.06 1.32
CA LEU A 79 -33.81 -16.01 0.47
C LEU A 79 -34.13 -15.81 -1.01
N TRP A 80 -35.32 -15.32 -1.34
CA TRP A 80 -35.66 -14.95 -2.72
C TRP A 80 -34.84 -13.74 -3.16
N HIS A 81 -34.77 -12.69 -2.33
CA HIS A 81 -33.94 -11.51 -2.63
C HIS A 81 -32.45 -11.89 -2.71
N TYR A 82 -31.96 -12.73 -1.81
CA TYR A 82 -30.58 -13.21 -1.84
C TYR A 82 -30.24 -13.92 -3.17
N ARG A 83 -31.07 -14.89 -3.59
CA ARG A 83 -30.84 -15.66 -4.84
C ARG A 83 -30.92 -14.77 -6.09
N LEU A 84 -31.83 -13.80 -6.10
CA LEU A 84 -31.92 -12.86 -7.20
C LEU A 84 -30.70 -11.94 -7.21
N GLY A 85 -30.27 -11.46 -6.05
CA GLY A 85 -29.03 -10.71 -5.87
C GLY A 85 -27.81 -11.47 -6.38
N TYR A 86 -27.68 -12.75 -6.02
CA TYR A 86 -26.61 -13.64 -6.49
C TYR A 86 -26.60 -13.76 -8.01
N SER A 87 -27.77 -14.02 -8.61
CA SER A 87 -27.93 -14.12 -10.06
C SER A 87 -27.51 -12.83 -10.77
N LEU A 88 -27.86 -11.67 -10.22
CA LEU A 88 -27.54 -10.36 -10.78
C LEU A 88 -26.06 -10.01 -10.60
N PHE A 89 -25.46 -10.36 -9.46
CA PHE A 89 -24.05 -10.08 -9.15
C PHE A 89 -23.11 -10.74 -10.16
N TYR A 90 -23.26 -12.06 -10.37
CA TYR A 90 -22.44 -12.80 -11.34
C TYR A 90 -22.81 -12.53 -12.82
N GLN A 91 -23.85 -11.74 -13.06
CA GLN A 91 -24.17 -11.17 -14.38
C GLN A 91 -23.69 -9.72 -14.52
N ASP A 92 -22.74 -9.27 -13.68
CA ASP A 92 -22.15 -7.93 -13.76
C ASP A 92 -23.17 -6.79 -13.55
N ARG A 93 -24.24 -7.03 -12.78
CA ARG A 93 -25.32 -6.06 -12.49
C ARG A 93 -25.35 -5.67 -11.01
N GLU A 94 -24.21 -5.21 -10.49
CA GLU A 94 -23.99 -5.01 -9.06
C GLU A 94 -24.90 -3.94 -8.45
N LYS A 95 -25.27 -2.89 -9.20
CA LYS A 95 -26.22 -1.87 -8.71
C LYS A 95 -27.60 -2.48 -8.41
N GLU A 96 -28.05 -3.43 -9.23
CA GLU A 96 -29.31 -4.14 -9.02
C GLU A 96 -29.16 -5.21 -7.93
N ALA A 97 -28.07 -5.96 -7.95
CA ALA A 97 -27.74 -6.96 -6.94
C ALA A 97 -27.67 -6.35 -5.53
N LEU A 98 -27.01 -5.19 -5.38
CA LEU A 98 -26.89 -4.44 -4.14
C LEU A 98 -28.25 -4.12 -3.52
N SER A 99 -29.21 -3.70 -4.35
CA SER A 99 -30.59 -3.42 -3.90
C SER A 99 -31.25 -4.68 -3.34
N ARG A 100 -31.03 -5.84 -3.98
CA ARG A 100 -31.57 -7.13 -3.53
C ARG A 100 -30.90 -7.64 -2.27
N PHE A 101 -29.57 -7.60 -2.17
CA PHE A 101 -28.89 -8.00 -0.94
C PHE A 101 -29.22 -7.08 0.25
N LYS A 102 -29.36 -5.77 0.03
CA LYS A 102 -29.85 -4.84 1.07
C LYS A 102 -31.25 -5.23 1.54
N ARG A 103 -32.16 -5.58 0.62
CA ARG A 103 -33.50 -6.04 0.99
C ARG A 103 -33.48 -7.40 1.71
N ALA A 104 -32.61 -8.32 1.32
CA ALA A 104 -32.41 -9.59 2.03
C ALA A 104 -31.96 -9.35 3.48
N LEU A 105 -30.97 -8.49 3.69
CA LEU A 105 -30.44 -8.15 5.02
C LEU A 105 -31.45 -7.34 5.87
N GLU A 106 -32.30 -6.53 5.27
CA GLU A 106 -33.41 -5.87 5.98
C GLU A 106 -34.43 -6.87 6.54
N LEU A 107 -34.69 -7.95 5.79
CA LEU A 107 -35.64 -9.00 6.14
C LEU A 107 -35.03 -10.05 7.09
N ASP A 108 -33.73 -10.32 6.95
CA ASP A 108 -32.93 -11.18 7.83
C ASP A 108 -31.60 -10.49 8.21
N PRO A 109 -31.57 -9.74 9.33
CA PRO A 109 -30.38 -9.02 9.77
C PRO A 109 -29.19 -9.90 10.19
N GLU A 110 -29.36 -11.22 10.33
CA GLU A 110 -28.28 -12.14 10.69
C GLU A 110 -27.60 -12.79 9.46
N ASP A 111 -28.06 -12.48 8.24
CA ASP A 111 -27.50 -12.99 6.99
C ASP A 111 -26.11 -12.40 6.67
N ARG A 112 -25.07 -13.11 7.10
CA ARG A 112 -23.67 -12.73 6.86
C ARG A 112 -23.27 -12.82 5.39
N ASP A 113 -23.92 -13.68 4.62
CA ASP A 113 -23.61 -13.84 3.20
C ASP A 113 -24.13 -12.63 2.42
N ALA A 114 -25.34 -12.15 2.74
CA ALA A 114 -25.85 -10.89 2.20
C ALA A 114 -24.96 -9.69 2.57
N GLU A 115 -24.46 -9.61 3.81
CA GLU A 115 -23.52 -8.56 4.23
C GLU A 115 -22.21 -8.61 3.40
N TYR A 116 -21.68 -9.80 3.15
CA TYR A 116 -20.51 -9.99 2.30
C TYR A 116 -20.76 -9.48 0.87
N PHE A 117 -21.86 -9.91 0.23
CA PHE A 117 -22.16 -9.48 -1.14
C PHE A 117 -22.48 -8.00 -1.27
N ILE A 118 -23.03 -7.35 -0.23
CA ILE A 118 -23.19 -5.88 -0.21
C ILE A 118 -21.83 -5.21 -0.34
N LYS A 119 -20.84 -5.64 0.45
CA LYS A 119 -19.47 -5.07 0.42
C LYS A 119 -18.82 -5.28 -0.94
N GLU A 120 -18.97 -6.47 -1.53
CA GLU A 120 -18.45 -6.74 -2.87
C GLU A 120 -19.17 -5.90 -3.94
N CYS A 121 -20.50 -5.80 -3.91
CA CYS A 121 -21.22 -4.92 -4.84
C CYS A 121 -20.75 -3.47 -4.74
N GLU A 122 -20.63 -2.91 -3.53
CA GLU A 122 -20.17 -1.53 -3.32
C GLU A 122 -18.76 -1.31 -3.86
N LYS A 123 -17.86 -2.29 -3.67
CA LYS A 123 -16.50 -2.31 -4.19
C LYS A 123 -16.45 -2.34 -5.72
N TYR A 124 -17.20 -3.23 -6.38
CA TYR A 124 -17.25 -3.31 -7.85
C TYR A 124 -17.94 -2.09 -8.49
N ILE A 125 -18.96 -1.53 -7.83
CA ILE A 125 -19.59 -0.27 -8.25
C ILE A 125 -18.57 0.86 -8.19
N ALA A 126 -17.84 1.00 -7.09
CA ALA A 126 -16.80 2.01 -6.95
C ALA A 126 -15.71 1.84 -8.02
N ALA A 127 -15.25 0.59 -8.25
CA ALA A 127 -14.26 0.27 -9.26
C ALA A 127 -14.68 0.71 -10.68
N ARG A 128 -15.94 0.50 -11.06
CA ARG A 128 -16.48 0.91 -12.38
C ARG A 128 -16.65 2.42 -12.53
N GLU A 129 -16.70 3.15 -11.42
CA GLU A 129 -16.76 4.61 -11.43
C GLU A 129 -15.36 5.24 -11.47
N CYS A 130 -14.31 4.46 -11.24
CA CYS A 130 -12.93 4.87 -11.44
C CYS A 130 -12.56 4.87 -12.94
N ASN A 131 -11.72 5.82 -13.34
CA ASN A 131 -11.08 5.84 -14.65
C ASN A 131 -9.57 6.02 -14.45
N PRO A 132 -8.88 4.97 -13.96
CA PRO A 132 -7.47 5.06 -13.65
C PRO A 132 -6.64 5.31 -14.90
N GLU A 133 -5.49 5.93 -14.72
CA GLU A 133 -4.43 5.91 -15.72
C GLU A 133 -3.94 4.47 -15.93
N MET A 134 -3.77 4.11 -17.18
CA MET A 134 -3.39 2.77 -17.65
C MET A 134 -2.31 2.92 -18.72
N TYR A 135 -1.47 1.91 -18.88
CA TYR A 135 -0.64 1.81 -20.07
C TYR A 135 -1.51 1.65 -21.32
N GLU A 136 -1.07 2.27 -22.42
CA GLU A 136 -1.55 1.89 -23.75
C GLU A 136 -1.07 0.47 -24.07
N GLN A 137 -1.80 -0.27 -24.92
CA GLN A 137 -1.51 -1.70 -25.17
C GLN A 137 -0.07 -1.97 -25.59
N GLU A 138 0.52 -1.13 -26.46
CA GLU A 138 1.90 -1.32 -26.92
C GLU A 138 2.93 -1.10 -25.81
N ASP A 139 2.68 -0.14 -24.91
CA ASP A 139 3.53 0.12 -23.74
C ASP A 139 3.36 -1.00 -22.70
N TRP A 140 2.12 -1.49 -22.49
CA TRP A 140 1.81 -2.63 -21.65
C TRP A 140 2.61 -3.86 -22.07
N ASP A 141 2.52 -4.24 -23.34
CA ASP A 141 3.23 -5.40 -23.90
C ASP A 141 4.75 -5.27 -23.75
N ALA A 142 5.29 -4.05 -23.91
CA ALA A 142 6.72 -3.77 -23.76
C ALA A 142 7.20 -3.92 -22.31
N VAL A 143 6.45 -3.38 -21.34
CA VAL A 143 6.76 -3.47 -19.92
C VAL A 143 6.65 -4.91 -19.43
N GLU A 144 5.60 -5.64 -19.83
CA GLU A 144 5.41 -7.05 -19.47
C GLU A 144 6.54 -7.93 -20.02
N ALA A 145 6.93 -7.73 -21.29
CA ALA A 145 8.06 -8.45 -21.88
C ALA A 145 9.40 -8.11 -21.21
N HIS A 146 9.59 -6.87 -20.77
CA HIS A 146 10.77 -6.47 -20.00
C HIS A 146 10.80 -7.14 -18.63
N LEU A 147 9.66 -7.20 -17.94
CA LEU A 147 9.54 -7.89 -16.66
C LEU A 147 9.87 -9.37 -16.79
N GLU A 148 9.28 -10.05 -17.76
CA GLU A 148 9.51 -11.47 -17.99
C GLU A 148 10.98 -11.77 -18.32
N LYS A 149 11.61 -10.90 -19.12
CA LYS A 149 13.00 -11.07 -19.55
C LYS A 149 14.00 -10.96 -18.39
N TYR A 150 13.85 -9.96 -17.52
CA TYR A 150 14.87 -9.62 -16.53
C TYR A 150 14.54 -10.06 -15.11
N PHE A 151 13.27 -10.04 -14.72
CA PHE A 151 12.85 -10.36 -13.35
C PHE A 151 12.21 -11.75 -13.25
N GLY A 152 11.67 -12.26 -14.35
CA GLY A 152 11.19 -13.63 -14.49
C GLY A 152 9.69 -13.72 -14.80
N HIS A 153 9.23 -14.95 -15.03
CA HIS A 153 7.83 -15.21 -15.36
C HIS A 153 6.90 -14.82 -14.20
N CYS A 154 5.78 -14.19 -14.52
CA CYS A 154 4.76 -13.84 -13.55
C CYS A 154 3.85 -15.05 -13.30
N ASP A 155 3.93 -15.64 -12.12
CA ASP A 155 3.09 -16.80 -11.77
C ASP A 155 1.72 -16.38 -11.25
N ASN A 156 1.67 -15.25 -10.54
CA ASN A 156 0.46 -14.73 -9.91
C ASN A 156 0.47 -13.20 -9.98
N VAL A 157 -0.73 -12.63 -10.12
CA VAL A 157 -0.94 -11.18 -10.04
C VAL A 157 -1.85 -10.88 -8.86
N PHE A 158 -1.40 -9.98 -7.99
CA PHE A 158 -2.27 -9.39 -6.98
C PHE A 158 -2.98 -8.20 -7.62
N HIS A 159 -4.25 -8.39 -7.98
CA HIS A 159 -5.03 -7.38 -8.70
C HIS A 159 -5.56 -6.30 -7.77
N GLU A 160 -5.41 -5.04 -8.18
CA GLU A 160 -6.04 -3.93 -7.49
C GLU A 160 -7.49 -3.74 -7.94
N ILE A 161 -8.43 -4.02 -7.04
CA ILE A 161 -9.86 -4.02 -7.40
C ILE A 161 -10.44 -2.60 -7.46
N VAL A 162 -9.93 -1.66 -6.66
CA VAL A 162 -10.37 -0.25 -6.69
C VAL A 162 -9.15 0.62 -6.96
N SER A 163 -9.14 1.26 -8.13
CA SER A 163 -8.00 2.03 -8.66
C SER A 163 -8.45 3.47 -8.92
N PRO A 164 -8.47 4.36 -7.92
CA PRO A 164 -9.04 5.70 -8.07
C PRO A 164 -8.23 6.62 -9.00
N ASP A 165 -6.93 6.37 -9.12
CA ASP A 165 -5.93 7.24 -9.74
C ASP A 165 -5.17 6.52 -10.86
N ILE A 166 -4.44 5.46 -10.49
CA ILE A 166 -3.71 4.53 -11.35
C ILE A 166 -4.18 3.12 -11.03
N HIS A 167 -4.13 2.25 -12.02
CA HIS A 167 -4.33 0.82 -11.80
C HIS A 167 -2.97 0.19 -11.56
N VAL A 168 -2.74 -0.28 -10.33
CA VAL A 168 -1.47 -0.87 -9.95
C VAL A 168 -1.70 -2.29 -9.49
N ASP A 169 -1.32 -3.21 -10.36
CA ASP A 169 -1.21 -4.61 -10.00
C ASP A 169 0.17 -4.90 -9.40
N ILE A 170 0.26 -5.92 -8.54
CA ILE A 170 1.55 -6.43 -8.08
C ILE A 170 1.81 -7.78 -8.75
N TYR A 171 2.80 -7.80 -9.64
CA TYR A 171 3.26 -9.00 -10.30
C TYR A 171 4.15 -9.79 -9.34
N ILE A 172 3.92 -11.10 -9.22
CA ILE A 172 4.62 -11.99 -8.31
C ILE A 172 5.36 -13.04 -9.14
N MET A 173 6.68 -12.92 -9.22
CA MET A 173 7.55 -13.91 -9.84
C MET A 173 8.14 -14.81 -8.75
N SER A 174 7.74 -16.08 -8.75
CA SER A 174 8.10 -17.06 -7.71
C SER A 174 9.59 -17.44 -7.76
N PRO A 175 10.14 -17.98 -6.65
CA PRO A 175 11.47 -18.53 -6.63
C PRO A 175 11.66 -19.65 -7.65
N THR A 176 12.79 -19.64 -8.33
CA THR A 176 13.27 -20.74 -9.19
C THR A 176 14.52 -21.37 -8.59
N PRO A 177 14.94 -22.57 -9.03
CA PRO A 177 16.22 -23.15 -8.60
C PRO A 177 17.44 -22.25 -8.86
N GLU A 178 17.40 -21.42 -9.91
CA GLU A 178 18.44 -20.48 -10.28
C GLU A 178 18.33 -19.13 -9.53
N ARG A 179 17.10 -18.70 -9.22
CA ARG A 179 16.78 -17.47 -8.48
C ARG A 179 15.90 -17.81 -7.26
N ASN A 180 16.53 -18.20 -6.16
CA ASN A 180 15.84 -18.75 -4.98
C ASN A 180 15.27 -17.65 -4.04
N TYR A 181 14.49 -16.73 -4.60
CA TYR A 181 13.78 -15.66 -3.90
C TYR A 181 12.61 -15.18 -4.78
N TYR A 182 11.60 -14.53 -4.20
CA TYR A 182 10.53 -13.87 -4.95
C TYR A 182 11.02 -12.54 -5.54
N VAL A 183 10.50 -12.15 -6.69
CA VAL A 183 10.47 -10.74 -7.12
C VAL A 183 9.02 -10.31 -7.13
N LEU A 184 8.73 -9.21 -6.47
CA LEU A 184 7.46 -8.50 -6.58
C LEU A 184 7.73 -7.21 -7.33
N SER A 185 6.88 -6.89 -8.30
CA SER A 185 6.95 -5.65 -9.06
C SER A 185 5.60 -4.97 -9.05
N THR A 186 5.57 -3.64 -8.93
CA THR A 186 4.41 -2.90 -9.43
C THR A 186 4.29 -3.12 -10.95
N PHE A 187 3.06 -3.07 -11.43
CA PHE A 187 2.74 -3.00 -12.84
C PHE A 187 1.57 -2.02 -13.02
N GLY A 188 1.83 -0.95 -13.77
CA GLY A 188 0.88 0.14 -13.99
C GLY A 188 1.24 1.42 -13.25
N MET A 189 2.22 1.41 -12.34
CA MET A 189 2.74 2.65 -11.73
C MET A 189 3.28 3.58 -12.80
N GLY A 190 4.03 3.04 -13.77
CA GLY A 190 4.65 3.87 -14.80
C GLY A 190 3.67 4.30 -15.90
N ALA A 191 2.38 3.95 -15.81
CA ALA A 191 1.32 4.54 -16.63
C ALA A 191 1.17 6.04 -16.33
N HIS A 192 1.42 6.42 -15.07
CA HIS A 192 1.47 7.81 -14.65
C HIS A 192 2.82 8.46 -14.98
N ARG A 193 2.75 9.71 -15.42
CA ARG A 193 3.93 10.57 -15.57
C ARG A 193 4.12 11.43 -14.34
N MET A 194 5.17 11.12 -13.59
CA MET A 194 5.60 11.86 -12.41
C MET A 194 6.08 13.28 -12.76
N ASN A 195 5.99 14.18 -11.80
CA ASN A 195 6.39 15.57 -11.94
C ASN A 195 7.90 15.73 -11.68
N VAL A 196 8.70 15.45 -12.72
CA VAL A 196 10.16 15.56 -12.68
C VAL A 196 10.60 16.99 -13.02
N PRO A 197 11.58 17.57 -12.30
CA PRO A 197 12.13 18.89 -12.62
C PRO A 197 12.62 19.01 -14.07
N GLU A 198 12.38 20.15 -14.73
CA GLU A 198 12.70 20.37 -16.14
C GLU A 198 14.20 20.16 -16.45
N GLU A 199 15.08 20.43 -15.48
CA GLU A 199 16.52 20.22 -15.57
C GLU A 199 16.91 18.74 -15.74
N LEU A 200 16.00 17.82 -15.41
CA LEU A 200 16.19 16.37 -15.50
C LEU A 200 15.41 15.75 -16.67
N ALA A 201 14.69 16.52 -17.48
CA ALA A 201 13.86 16.01 -18.57
C ALA A 201 14.64 15.17 -19.61
N GLU A 202 15.93 15.49 -19.84
CA GLU A 202 16.77 14.70 -20.74
C GLU A 202 17.06 13.27 -20.22
N LYS A 203 16.84 13.02 -18.93
CA LYS A 203 17.06 11.72 -18.28
C LYS A 203 15.86 10.78 -18.35
N LYS A 204 14.70 11.23 -18.85
CA LYS A 204 13.47 10.45 -19.01
C LYS A 204 13.02 9.71 -17.74
N LEU A 205 12.97 10.42 -16.62
CA LEU A 205 12.66 9.86 -15.30
C LEU A 205 11.17 9.90 -14.96
N GLU A 206 10.31 10.30 -15.89
CA GLU A 206 8.90 10.60 -15.63
C GLU A 206 8.06 9.35 -15.35
N ARG A 207 8.56 8.15 -15.69
CA ARG A 207 7.83 6.90 -15.46
C ARG A 207 8.70 5.90 -14.72
N ALA A 208 8.11 5.20 -13.77
CA ALA A 208 8.82 4.21 -12.98
C ALA A 208 7.94 3.02 -12.59
N GLU A 209 8.58 1.87 -12.39
CA GLU A 209 8.05 0.72 -11.68
C GLU A 209 9.00 0.39 -10.52
N ILE A 210 8.45 -0.17 -9.44
CA ILE A 210 9.20 -0.48 -8.22
C ILE A 210 9.17 -1.98 -7.97
N ILE A 211 10.35 -2.54 -7.70
CA ILE A 211 10.53 -3.94 -7.35
C ILE A 211 10.98 -4.12 -5.90
N VAL A 212 10.72 -5.30 -5.36
CA VAL A 212 11.34 -5.81 -4.14
C VAL A 212 11.58 -7.30 -4.26
N THR A 213 12.69 -7.77 -3.69
CA THR A 213 13.08 -9.17 -3.66
C THR A 213 12.90 -9.75 -2.26
N LEU A 214 12.15 -10.84 -2.14
CA LEU A 214 11.79 -11.42 -0.83
C LEU A 214 12.29 -12.86 -0.70
N PRO A 215 12.67 -13.34 0.50
CA PRO A 215 13.10 -14.71 0.72
C PRO A 215 12.09 -15.76 0.19
N PRO A 216 12.55 -16.96 -0.21
CA PRO A 216 11.68 -17.97 -0.83
C PRO A 216 10.64 -18.56 0.13
N ASP A 217 10.79 -18.35 1.43
CA ASP A 217 9.84 -18.73 2.47
C ASP A 217 8.87 -17.59 2.87
N TRP A 218 8.91 -16.45 2.15
CA TRP A 218 7.98 -15.36 2.37
C TRP A 218 6.54 -15.76 2.03
N LYS A 219 5.60 -15.48 2.93
CA LYS A 219 4.19 -15.85 2.76
C LYS A 219 3.41 -14.76 2.02
N VAL A 220 3.63 -14.62 0.73
CA VAL A 220 3.06 -13.54 -0.11
C VAL A 220 1.53 -13.47 -0.14
N THR A 221 0.83 -14.57 0.19
CA THR A 221 -0.64 -14.64 0.22
C THR A 221 -1.24 -14.33 1.59
N GLU A 222 -0.43 -14.21 2.63
CA GLU A 222 -0.91 -13.93 3.99
C GLU A 222 -1.13 -12.42 4.16
N SER A 223 -2.22 -12.05 4.82
CA SER A 223 -2.60 -10.65 5.05
C SER A 223 -2.01 -10.05 6.33
N GLY A 224 -1.30 -10.84 7.14
CA GLY A 224 -0.64 -10.37 8.35
C GLY A 224 0.43 -9.33 8.03
N GLU A 225 0.52 -8.27 8.84
CA GLU A 225 1.46 -7.15 8.65
C GLU A 225 2.91 -7.61 8.55
N GLU A 226 3.28 -8.69 9.24
CA GLU A 226 4.61 -9.30 9.17
C GLU A 226 4.99 -9.81 7.76
N TRP A 227 4.01 -10.04 6.88
CA TRP A 227 4.17 -10.50 5.50
C TRP A 227 3.73 -9.46 4.46
N TYR A 228 2.71 -8.66 4.78
CA TYR A 228 2.02 -7.78 3.84
C TYR A 228 2.72 -6.42 3.64
N TRP A 229 3.57 -5.99 4.57
CA TRP A 229 4.21 -4.67 4.50
C TRP A 229 4.95 -4.38 3.18
N PRO A 230 5.64 -5.32 2.49
CA PRO A 230 6.30 -5.01 1.22
C PRO A 230 5.30 -4.66 0.12
N ILE A 231 4.19 -5.41 0.02
CA ILE A 231 3.10 -5.14 -0.92
C ILE A 231 2.47 -3.79 -0.61
N ARG A 232 2.19 -3.49 0.67
CA ARG A 232 1.68 -2.18 1.07
C ARG A 232 2.62 -1.06 0.61
N TRP A 233 3.92 -1.21 0.81
CA TRP A 233 4.89 -0.17 0.41
C TRP A 233 5.00 0.00 -1.09
N LEU A 234 4.95 -1.07 -1.89
CA LEU A 234 4.84 -0.94 -3.35
C LEU A 234 3.62 -0.10 -3.75
N LYS A 235 2.47 -0.35 -3.12
CA LYS A 235 1.23 0.41 -3.37
C LYS A 235 1.30 1.87 -2.92
N ILE A 236 1.95 2.14 -1.77
CA ILE A 236 2.18 3.51 -1.27
C ILE A 236 3.06 4.26 -2.26
N LEU A 237 4.20 3.68 -2.62
CA LEU A 237 5.18 4.32 -3.51
C LEU A 237 4.61 4.56 -4.90
N ALA A 238 3.75 3.68 -5.41
CA ALA A 238 3.09 3.90 -6.70
C ALA A 238 2.19 5.15 -6.72
N ARG A 239 1.62 5.52 -5.57
CA ARG A 239 0.68 6.65 -5.46
C ARG A 239 1.31 7.94 -4.95
N LEU A 240 2.46 7.83 -4.29
CA LEU A 240 3.15 8.98 -3.71
C LEU A 240 3.41 10.11 -4.73
N PRO A 241 3.86 9.84 -5.98
CA PRO A 241 4.03 10.89 -6.98
C PRO A 241 2.73 11.65 -7.33
N ILE A 242 1.58 10.98 -7.28
CA ILE A 242 0.27 11.56 -7.58
C ILE A 242 -0.18 12.43 -6.41
N GLN A 243 -0.05 11.91 -5.19
CA GLN A 243 -0.52 12.57 -3.97
C GLN A 243 0.27 13.84 -3.65
N GLU A 244 1.58 13.80 -3.89
CA GLU A 244 2.49 14.91 -3.59
C GLU A 244 2.82 15.76 -4.82
N GLU A 245 2.20 15.48 -5.97
CA GLU A 245 2.55 16.08 -7.28
C GLU A 245 4.08 16.09 -7.52
N GLY A 246 4.73 14.97 -7.18
CA GLY A 246 6.19 14.82 -7.12
C GLY A 246 6.72 13.70 -8.02
N TRP A 247 7.93 13.22 -7.70
CA TRP A 247 8.58 12.12 -8.43
C TRP A 247 9.46 11.25 -7.52
N LEU A 248 9.69 10.02 -7.97
CA LEU A 248 10.55 9.04 -7.31
C LEU A 248 11.76 8.73 -8.18
N GLY A 249 12.93 8.69 -7.55
CA GLY A 249 14.21 8.51 -8.21
C GLY A 249 15.23 7.77 -7.36
N TRP A 250 16.36 7.44 -7.98
CA TRP A 250 17.49 6.81 -7.31
C TRP A 250 17.96 7.65 -6.11
N GLY A 251 18.20 6.99 -4.98
CA GLY A 251 18.67 7.61 -3.74
C GLY A 251 17.58 8.30 -2.91
N HIS A 252 16.34 8.41 -3.41
CA HIS A 252 15.23 8.91 -2.61
C HIS A 252 14.94 7.96 -1.46
N THR A 253 14.61 8.53 -0.30
CA THR A 253 14.33 7.78 0.93
C THR A 253 12.96 8.13 1.46
N ILE A 254 12.22 7.12 1.90
CA ILE A 254 10.88 7.26 2.45
C ILE A 254 10.82 6.47 3.75
N ALA A 255 10.19 7.02 4.78
CA ALA A 255 10.02 6.37 6.08
C ALA A 255 8.59 6.54 6.58
N ASN A 256 8.23 5.74 7.58
CA ASN A 256 7.01 6.01 8.35
C ASN A 256 7.13 7.38 9.05
N PRO A 257 6.04 8.16 9.20
CA PRO A 257 6.09 9.49 9.83
C PRO A 257 6.66 9.53 11.26
N ASP A 258 6.58 8.43 11.99
CA ASP A 258 7.12 8.23 13.35
C ASP A 258 8.34 7.30 13.37
N ASP A 259 8.93 7.09 12.20
CA ASP A 259 9.98 6.13 11.89
C ASP A 259 9.61 4.68 12.24
N ALA A 260 8.33 4.33 12.49
CA ALA A 260 7.91 3.01 13.01
C ALA A 260 8.50 1.86 12.19
N PRO A 261 8.94 0.75 12.81
CA PRO A 261 9.25 -0.45 12.06
C PRO A 261 8.05 -0.88 11.20
N PHE A 262 8.33 -1.41 10.01
CA PHE A 262 7.27 -1.79 9.06
C PHE A 262 6.31 -2.86 9.60
N ALA A 263 6.79 -3.70 10.52
CA ALA A 263 6.02 -4.69 11.23
C ALA A 263 6.69 -5.05 12.56
N GLY A 264 5.96 -5.69 13.48
CA GLY A 264 6.46 -6.04 14.81
C GLY A 264 7.59 -7.08 14.86
N ASN A 265 7.90 -7.73 13.74
CA ASN A 265 8.97 -8.74 13.60
C ASN A 265 10.27 -8.21 12.97
N THR A 266 10.35 -6.92 12.66
CA THR A 266 11.51 -6.31 11.99
C THR A 266 11.93 -5.01 12.68
N ARG A 267 13.19 -4.60 12.46
CA ARG A 267 13.70 -3.27 12.83
C ARG A 267 13.76 -2.30 11.66
N LEU A 268 13.48 -2.78 10.45
CA LEU A 268 13.45 -1.99 9.23
C LEU A 268 12.27 -1.02 9.28
N CYS A 269 12.52 0.25 8.99
CA CYS A 269 11.56 1.32 9.22
C CYS A 269 11.54 2.45 8.17
N GLY A 270 12.52 2.45 7.29
CA GLY A 270 12.55 3.29 6.11
C GLY A 270 12.99 2.49 4.89
N LEU A 271 12.99 3.12 3.75
CA LEU A 271 13.43 2.53 2.50
C LEU A 271 14.21 3.55 1.68
N MET A 272 15.09 3.05 0.83
CA MET A 272 15.79 3.81 -0.20
C MET A 272 15.54 3.18 -1.56
N LEU A 273 15.34 4.01 -2.58
CA LEU A 273 15.23 3.55 -3.96
C LEU A 273 16.60 3.46 -4.62
N THR A 274 16.85 2.35 -5.30
CA THR A 274 18.11 2.06 -6.00
C THR A 274 17.81 1.47 -7.38
N GLY A 275 18.81 1.25 -8.23
CA GLY A 275 18.60 0.38 -9.40
C GLY A 275 18.46 -1.09 -8.97
N PRO A 276 17.90 -1.98 -9.81
CA PRO A 276 17.79 -3.40 -9.48
C PRO A 276 19.14 -4.04 -9.15
N GLN A 277 19.22 -4.66 -7.98
CA GLN A 277 20.43 -5.25 -7.41
C GLN A 277 20.49 -6.75 -7.73
N GLY A 278 21.60 -7.20 -8.32
CA GLY A 278 21.76 -8.61 -8.71
C GLY A 278 21.04 -8.99 -10.01
N PHE A 279 20.63 -8.00 -10.82
CA PHE A 279 20.07 -8.17 -12.15
C PHE A 279 21.00 -7.57 -13.22
N ASP A 280 20.72 -7.86 -14.49
CA ASP A 280 21.44 -7.26 -15.62
C ASP A 280 21.31 -5.73 -15.60
N GLU A 281 22.34 -4.99 -16.04
CA GLU A 281 22.33 -3.52 -16.05
C GLU A 281 21.18 -2.96 -16.91
N GLU A 282 20.82 -3.68 -17.97
CA GLU A 282 19.70 -3.34 -18.85
C GLU A 282 18.32 -3.51 -18.18
N ALA A 283 18.23 -4.17 -17.02
CA ALA A 283 16.97 -4.31 -16.29
C ALA A 283 16.47 -2.96 -15.73
N VAL A 284 17.38 -2.00 -15.52
CA VAL A 284 17.08 -0.66 -14.95
C VAL A 284 16.07 0.13 -15.79
N CYS A 285 15.96 -0.12 -17.09
CA CYS A 285 15.17 0.73 -17.97
C CYS A 285 14.51 -0.06 -19.10
N CYS A 286 13.18 0.05 -19.21
CA CYS A 286 12.40 -0.45 -20.34
C CYS A 286 12.13 0.67 -21.36
N PRO A 287 12.69 0.61 -22.59
CA PRO A 287 12.33 1.54 -23.64
C PRO A 287 10.92 1.24 -24.18
N LEU A 288 10.07 2.26 -24.23
CA LEU A 288 8.72 2.16 -24.76
C LEU A 288 8.66 2.43 -26.27
N PRO A 289 7.73 1.82 -27.01
CA PRO A 289 7.54 2.04 -28.45
C PRO A 289 7.39 3.52 -28.85
N GLY A 290 6.77 4.34 -27.99
CA GLY A 290 6.60 5.78 -28.18
C GLY A 290 7.87 6.62 -28.03
N GLY A 291 8.98 6.03 -27.57
CA GLY A 291 10.27 6.69 -27.35
C GLY A 291 10.51 7.18 -25.92
N ASP A 292 9.52 7.06 -25.03
CA ASP A 292 9.69 7.20 -23.58
C ASP A 292 10.35 5.96 -22.97
N GLU A 293 10.61 6.01 -21.68
CA GLU A 293 11.24 4.94 -20.90
C GLU A 293 10.50 4.75 -19.57
N VAL A 294 10.47 3.50 -19.08
CA VAL A 294 10.03 3.16 -17.72
C VAL A 294 11.24 2.71 -16.92
N ASN A 295 11.54 3.45 -15.84
CA ASN A 295 12.68 3.18 -14.97
C ASN A 295 12.30 2.19 -13.88
N PHE A 296 13.11 1.16 -13.66
CA PHE A 296 12.91 0.20 -12.59
C PHE A 296 13.75 0.59 -11.38
N TYR A 297 13.10 0.76 -10.24
CA TYR A 297 13.77 0.98 -8.97
C TYR A 297 13.54 -0.19 -8.02
N GLN A 298 14.59 -0.62 -7.33
CA GLN A 298 14.46 -1.55 -6.22
C GLN A 298 14.32 -0.79 -4.90
N MET A 299 13.27 -1.14 -4.17
CA MET A 299 13.08 -0.77 -2.76
C MET A 299 14.08 -1.54 -1.90
N ILE A 300 14.99 -0.81 -1.23
CA ILE A 300 15.92 -1.34 -0.23
C ILE A 300 15.45 -0.90 1.16
N PRO A 301 14.90 -1.81 1.98
CA PRO A 301 14.53 -1.51 3.36
C PRO A 301 15.75 -1.18 4.22
N LEU A 302 15.64 -0.12 5.00
CA LEU A 302 16.67 0.43 5.87
C LEU A 302 16.24 0.41 7.34
N THR A 303 17.22 0.21 8.21
CA THR A 303 17.12 0.47 9.64
C THR A 303 17.16 1.97 9.92
N PHE A 304 16.75 2.39 11.12
CA PHE A 304 16.80 3.79 11.52
C PHE A 304 18.21 4.37 11.41
N GLU A 305 19.22 3.61 11.86
CA GLU A 305 20.62 4.04 11.81
C GLU A 305 21.14 4.24 10.37
N GLU A 306 20.64 3.45 9.41
CA GLU A 306 21.00 3.58 8.00
C GLU A 306 20.28 4.78 7.35
N MET A 307 19.03 5.03 7.72
CA MET A 307 18.30 6.23 7.29
C MET A 307 19.04 7.50 7.74
N GLN A 308 19.45 7.55 9.01
CA GLN A 308 20.23 8.66 9.55
C GLN A 308 21.57 8.80 8.83
N PHE A 309 22.32 7.69 8.65
CA PHE A 309 23.58 7.73 7.92
C PHE A 309 23.39 8.33 6.51
N LYS A 310 22.37 7.90 5.75
CA LYS A 310 22.09 8.46 4.42
C LYS A 310 21.83 9.95 4.46
N LEU A 311 21.12 10.46 5.48
CA LEU A 311 20.80 11.88 5.60
C LEU A 311 22.06 12.74 5.85
N TYR A 312 23.03 12.22 6.61
CA TYR A 312 24.32 12.89 6.86
C TYR A 312 25.34 12.74 5.73
N HIS A 313 25.14 11.73 4.91
CA HIS A 313 26.05 11.33 3.85
C HIS A 313 25.29 11.29 2.51
N SER A 314 25.70 10.41 1.62
CA SER A 314 25.01 10.17 0.36
C SER A 314 24.44 8.76 0.29
N ALA A 315 23.46 8.57 -0.60
CA ALA A 315 22.95 7.24 -0.95
C ALA A 315 24.09 6.31 -1.43
N GLN A 316 25.06 6.85 -2.17
CA GLN A 316 26.22 6.08 -2.66
C GLN A 316 27.10 5.58 -1.52
N GLU A 317 27.47 6.46 -0.56
CA GLU A 317 28.28 6.07 0.60
C GLU A 317 27.56 5.05 1.48
N LEU A 318 26.23 5.16 1.62
CA LEU A 318 25.45 4.13 2.31
C LEU A 318 25.50 2.80 1.54
N LEU A 319 25.28 2.81 0.22
CA LEU A 319 25.31 1.59 -0.60
C LEU A 319 26.65 0.85 -0.53
N GLU A 320 27.76 1.57 -0.48
CA GLU A 320 29.10 1.00 -0.35
C GLU A 320 29.32 0.25 0.98
N ARG A 321 28.49 0.50 2.01
CA ARG A 321 28.51 -0.25 3.27
C ARG A 321 27.78 -1.59 3.18
N PHE A 322 26.89 -1.77 2.20
CA PHE A 322 26.17 -3.03 2.02
C PHE A 322 27.00 -4.07 1.27
N THR A 323 26.81 -5.34 1.64
CA THR A 323 27.23 -6.46 0.78
C THR A 323 26.22 -6.68 -0.35
N PRO A 324 26.64 -7.20 -1.52
CA PRO A 324 25.73 -7.53 -2.61
C PRO A 324 24.57 -8.43 -2.18
N GLU A 325 24.82 -9.39 -1.28
CA GLU A 325 23.80 -10.31 -0.78
C GLU A 325 22.72 -9.59 0.05
N GLN A 326 23.09 -8.57 0.84
CA GLN A 326 22.14 -7.76 1.62
C GLN A 326 21.29 -6.84 0.76
N LEU A 327 21.78 -6.45 -0.42
CA LEU A 327 21.03 -5.66 -1.40
C LEU A 327 20.14 -6.54 -2.30
N ALA A 328 20.55 -7.78 -2.54
CA ALA A 328 19.86 -8.67 -3.46
C ALA A 328 18.53 -9.20 -2.94
N VAL A 329 18.38 -9.46 -1.63
CA VAL A 329 17.15 -10.01 -1.02
C VAL A 329 16.91 -9.39 0.36
N VAL A 330 15.67 -9.02 0.66
CA VAL A 330 15.30 -8.48 1.98
C VAL A 330 15.55 -9.51 3.08
N ASP A 331 16.34 -9.12 4.07
CA ASP A 331 16.51 -9.85 5.34
C ASP A 331 15.97 -9.01 6.49
N ILE A 332 14.83 -9.40 7.05
CA ILE A 332 14.18 -8.71 8.17
C ILE A 332 14.93 -8.85 9.51
N GLY A 333 15.82 -9.84 9.61
CA GLY A 333 16.61 -10.12 10.81
C GLY A 333 18.00 -9.49 10.78
N ARG A 334 18.40 -8.84 9.69
CA ARG A 334 19.73 -8.26 9.55
C ARG A 334 19.98 -7.12 10.54
N GLY A 335 21.23 -7.03 11.00
CA GLY A 335 21.71 -5.83 11.68
C GLY A 335 21.88 -4.65 10.71
N SER A 336 21.98 -3.45 11.28
CA SER A 336 22.39 -2.26 10.52
C SER A 336 23.80 -2.42 9.97
N VAL A 337 24.02 -2.04 8.71
CA VAL A 337 25.38 -1.93 8.12
C VAL A 337 26.16 -0.76 8.70
N CYS A 338 25.52 0.07 9.53
CA CYS A 338 26.10 1.16 10.29
C CYS A 338 26.36 0.81 11.77
N GLY A 339 26.34 -0.48 12.13
CA GLY A 339 26.50 -0.94 13.52
C GLY A 339 27.89 -0.72 14.13
N ASP A 340 28.89 -0.38 13.32
CA ASP A 340 30.22 0.06 13.74
C ASP A 340 30.25 1.53 14.19
N LEU A 341 29.22 2.32 13.83
CA LEU A 341 29.08 3.68 14.30
C LEU A 341 28.63 3.70 15.77
N PRO A 342 29.02 4.73 16.54
CA PRO A 342 28.58 4.86 17.93
C PRO A 342 27.05 4.87 18.00
N GLN A 343 26.46 3.85 18.63
CA GLN A 343 25.02 3.84 18.86
C GLN A 343 24.66 4.89 19.92
N LYS A 344 23.84 5.87 19.53
CA LYS A 344 23.30 6.87 20.43
C LYS A 344 22.37 6.20 21.45
N GLN A 345 22.64 6.40 22.74
CA GLN A 345 21.73 5.99 23.80
C GLN A 345 20.77 7.14 24.10
N PHE A 346 19.59 7.09 23.50
CA PHE A 346 18.59 8.14 23.64
C PHE A 346 18.09 8.27 25.08
N ALA A 347 17.97 9.51 25.59
CA ALA A 347 17.52 9.77 26.96
C ALA A 347 16.05 9.37 27.14
N ILE A 348 15.23 9.54 26.11
CA ILE A 348 13.87 8.98 26.02
C ILE A 348 13.91 7.82 25.02
N PRO A 349 13.71 6.57 25.48
CA PRO A 349 13.61 5.44 24.58
C PRO A 349 12.47 5.63 23.60
N ARG A 350 12.66 5.12 22.40
CA ARG A 350 11.72 5.26 21.30
C ARG A 350 10.32 4.78 21.64
N GLU A 351 10.21 3.67 22.35
CA GLU A 351 8.93 3.05 22.76
C GLU A 351 8.18 3.89 23.80
N ALA A 352 8.82 4.91 24.38
CA ALA A 352 8.23 5.84 25.32
C ALA A 352 7.76 7.16 24.66
N LEU A 353 8.09 7.39 23.39
CA LEU A 353 7.63 8.56 22.64
C LEU A 353 6.11 8.51 22.45
N LYS A 354 5.47 9.66 22.57
CA LYS A 354 4.02 9.84 22.41
C LYS A 354 3.76 10.81 21.26
N GLN A 355 2.59 10.69 20.63
CA GLN A 355 2.11 11.74 19.74
C GLN A 355 1.65 12.93 20.58
N VAL A 356 2.47 13.99 20.63
CA VAL A 356 2.23 15.22 21.39
C VAL A 356 2.19 16.47 20.49
N TYR A 357 2.64 16.35 19.24
CA TYR A 357 2.61 17.40 18.24
C TYR A 357 2.11 16.86 16.91
N GLU A 358 1.25 17.62 16.25
CA GLU A 358 0.69 17.32 14.91
C GLU A 358 0.54 18.66 14.20
N GLY A 359 1.61 19.08 13.51
CA GLY A 359 1.66 20.32 12.74
C GLY A 359 1.42 20.06 11.25
N GLU A 360 1.00 21.10 10.53
CA GLU A 360 0.92 21.05 9.06
C GLU A 360 2.32 21.28 8.44
N GLY A 361 2.60 20.61 7.32
CA GLY A 361 3.85 20.75 6.58
C GLY A 361 4.95 19.74 6.96
N PRO A 362 6.18 19.94 6.47
CA PRO A 362 7.30 19.03 6.70
C PRO A 362 7.62 18.88 8.18
N GLN A 363 7.90 17.66 8.62
CA GLN A 363 8.04 17.33 10.05
C GLN A 363 9.49 17.05 10.47
N GLY A 364 10.45 16.97 9.53
CA GLY A 364 11.86 16.73 9.84
C GLY A 364 12.52 17.96 10.45
N CYS A 365 13.43 17.77 11.40
CA CYS A 365 14.24 18.81 11.99
C CYS A 365 15.61 18.25 12.41
N ILE A 366 16.58 19.12 12.66
CA ILE A 366 17.88 18.72 13.19
C ILE A 366 17.91 19.01 14.70
N ALA A 367 18.40 18.07 15.50
CA ALA A 367 18.64 18.27 16.92
C ALA A 367 19.98 17.69 17.38
N THR A 368 20.61 18.33 18.35
CA THR A 368 21.90 17.87 18.90
C THR A 368 21.73 16.75 19.94
N ASP A 369 22.81 15.98 20.13
CA ASP A 369 22.87 14.94 21.15
C ASP A 369 22.77 15.48 22.58
N ARG A 370 23.05 16.77 22.80
CA ARG A 370 22.76 17.40 24.11
C ARG A 370 21.29 17.25 24.47
N ILE A 371 20.39 17.32 23.50
CA ILE A 371 18.96 17.13 23.71
C ILE A 371 18.63 15.64 23.76
N VAL A 372 18.92 14.91 22.68
CA VAL A 372 18.36 13.57 22.49
C VAL A 372 19.13 12.45 23.21
N VAL A 373 20.42 12.65 23.51
CA VAL A 373 21.26 11.68 24.26
C VAL A 373 21.42 12.10 25.71
N ASP A 374 21.76 13.35 25.98
CA ASP A 374 22.00 13.82 27.35
C ASP A 374 20.69 14.23 28.07
N GLY A 375 19.59 14.42 27.34
CA GLY A 375 18.30 14.82 27.89
C GLY A 375 18.24 16.29 28.33
N ALA A 376 19.10 17.15 27.80
CA ALA A 376 19.06 18.58 28.09
C ALA A 376 17.84 19.24 27.42
N PRO A 377 17.25 20.28 28.05
CA PRO A 377 16.23 21.08 27.40
C PRO A 377 16.82 21.85 26.21
N VAL A 378 15.97 22.19 25.25
CA VAL A 378 16.31 23.11 24.15
C VAL A 378 16.62 24.48 24.74
N GLY A 379 17.85 24.93 24.57
CA GLY A 379 18.30 26.25 25.02
C GLY A 379 18.36 27.29 23.90
N TYR A 380 18.59 26.84 22.66
CA TYR A 380 18.57 27.70 21.48
C TYR A 380 18.03 26.93 20.27
N CYS A 381 17.12 27.55 19.52
CA CYS A 381 16.57 26.98 18.30
C CYS A 381 16.27 28.05 17.27
N TRP A 382 16.40 27.70 16.00
CA TRP A 382 16.12 28.60 14.90
C TRP A 382 15.49 27.84 13.73
N ARG A 383 14.85 28.58 12.84
CA ARG A 383 14.22 28.05 11.64
C ARG A 383 14.87 28.65 10.41
N GLU A 384 15.39 27.80 9.54
CA GLU A 384 16.00 28.18 8.26
C GLU A 384 15.01 27.92 7.12
N GLU A 385 15.26 28.52 5.96
CA GLU A 385 14.64 28.02 4.73
C GLU A 385 15.32 26.69 4.40
N PRO A 386 14.55 25.60 4.15
CA PRO A 386 15.12 24.34 3.69
C PRO A 386 15.93 24.53 2.41
N ASP A 387 16.97 23.71 2.25
CA ASP A 387 17.72 23.65 1.00
C ASP A 387 16.81 23.19 -0.16
N SER A 388 17.16 23.62 -1.37
CA SER A 388 16.40 23.25 -2.57
C SER A 388 16.44 21.73 -2.78
N GLY A 389 15.27 21.09 -2.78
CA GLY A 389 15.09 19.65 -2.85
C GLY A 389 14.72 18.97 -1.52
N ASP A 390 14.84 19.67 -0.38
CA ASP A 390 14.51 19.14 0.95
C ASP A 390 13.18 19.67 1.51
N GLU A 391 12.48 20.53 0.77
CA GLU A 391 11.27 21.24 1.22
C GLU A 391 10.11 20.30 1.57
N ALA A 392 10.13 19.06 1.08
CA ALA A 392 9.11 18.07 1.37
C ALA A 392 9.25 17.43 2.76
N TRP A 393 10.47 17.39 3.33
CA TRP A 393 10.73 16.68 4.59
C TRP A 393 11.36 17.56 5.67
N ASP A 394 12.21 18.54 5.33
CA ASP A 394 12.84 19.44 6.30
C ASP A 394 11.91 20.61 6.63
N SER A 395 11.55 20.73 7.91
CA SER A 395 10.77 21.85 8.44
C SER A 395 11.56 23.16 8.54
N GLY A 396 12.89 23.07 8.39
CA GLY A 396 13.85 24.14 8.61
C GLY A 396 14.28 24.29 10.07
N TRP A 397 13.67 23.57 11.01
CA TRP A 397 13.99 23.72 12.43
C TRP A 397 15.34 23.07 12.79
N ARG A 398 16.09 23.78 13.64
CA ARG A 398 17.34 23.35 14.26
C ARG A 398 17.25 23.56 15.77
N PHE A 399 17.57 22.54 16.55
CA PHE A 399 17.48 22.55 18.02
C PHE A 399 18.81 22.22 18.68
N THR A 400 19.20 23.05 19.65
CA THR A 400 20.42 22.89 20.46
C THR A 400 20.11 23.14 21.94
N ALA A 401 20.96 22.65 22.83
CA ALA A 401 20.90 22.97 24.26
C ALA A 401 21.44 24.40 24.55
N GLY A 402 22.08 25.04 23.58
CA GLY A 402 22.65 26.39 23.67
C GLY A 402 24.00 26.44 24.39
N ASP A 403 24.56 25.28 24.76
CA ASP A 403 25.87 25.15 25.41
C ASP A 403 26.92 24.38 24.57
N GLU A 404 26.54 24.01 23.35
CA GLU A 404 27.40 23.42 22.34
C GLU A 404 28.50 24.40 21.90
N SER A 405 29.74 23.92 21.81
CA SER A 405 30.84 24.68 21.21
C SER A 405 30.85 24.55 19.69
N ASP A 406 31.49 25.48 18.97
CA ASP A 406 31.67 25.40 17.51
C ASP A 406 32.19 24.03 17.06
N GLY A 407 33.28 23.53 17.68
CA GLY A 407 33.83 22.20 17.34
C GLY A 407 32.94 21.01 17.70
N TYR A 408 31.86 21.22 18.46
CA TYR A 408 30.82 20.22 18.69
C TYR A 408 29.78 20.29 17.56
N MET A 409 29.40 21.50 17.15
CA MET A 409 28.49 21.73 16.03
C MET A 409 29.09 21.30 14.68
N ASP A 410 30.41 21.40 14.54
CA ASP A 410 31.16 20.93 13.36
C ASP A 410 31.24 19.38 13.24
N ASP A 411 30.87 18.65 14.30
CA ASP A 411 30.92 17.20 14.34
C ASP A 411 29.54 16.63 13.98
N SER A 412 29.39 16.11 12.75
CA SER A 412 28.13 15.55 12.25
C SER A 412 27.59 14.41 13.13
N ASP A 413 28.46 13.68 13.85
CA ASP A 413 28.03 12.61 14.75
C ASP A 413 27.29 13.14 15.99
N ARG A 414 27.37 14.43 16.28
CA ARG A 414 26.79 15.10 17.46
C ARG A 414 25.40 15.68 17.24
N SER A 415 24.82 15.49 16.05
CA SER A 415 23.45 15.86 15.73
C SER A 415 22.72 14.71 15.01
N GLY A 416 21.39 14.78 14.96
CA GLY A 416 20.53 13.81 14.25
C GLY A 416 19.37 14.52 13.55
N VAL A 417 18.78 13.86 12.54
CA VAL A 417 17.50 14.27 11.96
C VAL A 417 16.38 13.55 12.69
N TYR A 418 15.39 14.30 13.17
CA TYR A 418 14.27 13.78 13.95
C TYR A 418 12.96 14.40 13.49
N ALA A 419 11.84 13.70 13.72
CA ALA A 419 10.53 14.32 13.64
C ALA A 419 10.39 15.42 14.71
N LEU A 420 9.69 16.51 14.39
CA LEU A 420 9.33 17.58 15.34
C LEU A 420 8.63 17.00 16.57
N ASN A 421 7.72 16.04 16.38
CA ASN A 421 7.06 15.33 17.47
C ASN A 421 8.05 14.66 18.42
N THR A 422 9.16 14.12 17.92
CA THR A 422 10.22 13.53 18.75
C THR A 422 10.81 14.59 19.67
N ILE A 423 11.23 15.75 19.14
CA ILE A 423 11.83 16.81 19.97
C ILE A 423 10.81 17.39 20.96
N CYS A 424 9.53 17.48 20.58
CA CYS A 424 8.46 17.88 21.49
C CYS A 424 8.25 16.92 22.68
N ASN A 425 8.66 15.65 22.58
CA ASN A 425 8.68 14.75 23.74
C ASN A 425 9.84 15.04 24.70
N TYR A 426 10.98 15.50 24.18
CA TYR A 426 12.13 15.91 25.00
C TYR A 426 11.87 17.26 25.67
N ASP A 427 11.27 18.19 24.94
CA ASP A 427 11.01 19.54 25.42
C ASP A 427 9.68 20.10 24.89
N PRO A 428 8.55 19.90 25.61
CA PRO A 428 7.24 20.38 25.19
C PRO A 428 7.11 21.91 25.09
N ASP A 429 8.03 22.68 25.69
CA ASP A 429 7.96 24.14 25.69
C ASP A 429 8.26 24.74 24.30
N ILE A 430 8.80 23.95 23.37
CA ILE A 430 9.04 24.40 21.98
C ILE A 430 7.78 24.40 21.13
N ILE A 431 6.74 23.64 21.50
CA ILE A 431 5.52 23.47 20.69
C ILE A 431 4.93 24.82 20.25
N PRO A 432 4.80 25.85 21.12
CA PRO A 432 4.26 27.15 20.72
C PRO A 432 5.14 27.93 19.73
N LEU A 433 6.40 27.51 19.52
CA LEU A 433 7.35 28.18 18.64
C LEU A 433 7.28 27.65 17.21
N LEU A 434 6.81 26.41 17.00
CA LEU A 434 6.95 25.68 15.74
C LEU A 434 6.22 26.32 14.54
N ASP A 435 5.23 27.18 14.82
CA ASP A 435 4.49 27.96 13.82
C ASP A 435 5.25 29.22 13.35
N SER A 436 6.45 29.49 13.87
CA SER A 436 7.26 30.65 13.51
C SER A 436 7.79 30.55 12.07
N GLU A 437 7.85 31.67 11.35
CA GLU A 437 8.37 31.72 9.97
C GLU A 437 9.89 31.40 9.91
N PRO A 438 10.40 30.90 8.76
CA PRO A 438 11.83 30.85 8.51
C PRO A 438 12.53 32.21 8.75
N GLY A 439 13.76 32.17 9.24
CA GLY A 439 14.52 33.34 9.68
C GLY A 439 14.27 33.75 11.14
N THR A 440 13.51 32.95 11.90
CA THR A 440 13.30 33.18 13.34
C THR A 440 14.28 32.39 14.20
N ALA A 441 14.73 32.98 15.30
CA ALA A 441 15.54 32.32 16.31
C ALA A 441 14.97 32.60 17.71
N TRP A 442 15.17 31.66 18.63
CA TRP A 442 14.69 31.71 19.99
C TRP A 442 15.76 31.22 20.95
N SER A 443 15.98 31.96 22.04
CA SER A 443 16.84 31.56 23.14
C SER A 443 16.03 31.38 24.42
N ARG A 444 16.34 30.33 25.17
CA ARG A 444 15.76 30.08 26.49
C ARG A 444 16.56 30.84 27.55
N GLY A 445 15.91 31.78 28.24
CA GLY A 445 16.54 32.50 29.34
C GLY A 445 16.72 31.63 30.60
N GLU A 446 17.48 32.13 31.57
CA GLU A 446 17.68 31.46 32.87
C GLU A 446 16.37 31.21 33.64
N ASP A 447 15.30 31.95 33.33
CA ASP A 447 13.95 31.78 33.88
C ASP A 447 13.13 30.69 33.17
N GLY A 448 13.72 30.01 32.19
CA GLY A 448 13.10 28.94 31.41
C GLY A 448 12.22 29.43 30.26
N VAL A 449 12.11 30.74 30.04
CA VAL A 449 11.22 31.33 29.04
C VAL A 449 11.97 31.62 27.74
N PHE A 450 11.39 31.21 26.60
CA PHE A 450 11.90 31.54 25.27
C PHE A 450 11.68 33.01 24.91
N ARG A 451 12.71 33.61 24.32
CA ARG A 451 12.70 34.98 23.82
C ARG A 451 13.21 35.00 22.37
N PRO A 452 12.58 35.77 21.49
CA PRO A 452 13.02 35.85 20.11
C PRO A 452 14.37 36.57 20.02
N GLU A 453 15.23 36.07 19.16
CA GLU A 453 16.51 36.67 18.78
C GLU A 453 16.54 36.89 17.26
N LEU A 454 17.41 37.81 16.81
CA LEU A 454 17.65 37.97 15.37
C LEU A 454 18.55 36.81 14.92
N TYR A 455 18.08 36.02 13.96
CA TYR A 455 18.92 35.05 13.29
C TYR A 455 19.91 35.80 12.39
N GLU A 456 21.17 35.89 12.82
CA GLU A 456 22.28 36.35 11.98
C GLU A 456 22.83 35.09 11.28
N GLY A 457 22.22 34.69 10.17
CA GLY A 457 22.73 33.58 9.36
C GLY A 457 24.16 33.85 8.89
N GLU A 458 25.01 32.83 8.90
CA GLU A 458 26.37 32.90 8.34
C GLU A 458 26.40 32.85 6.81
#